data_AF-A0A355UHD4-F1
#
_entry.id   AF-A0A355UHD4-F1
#
_cell.length_a   1.000
_cell.length_b   1.000
_cell.length_c   1.000
_cell.angle_alpha   90.00
_cell.angle_beta   90.00
_cell.angle_gamma   90.00
#
_symmetry.space_group_name_H-M   'P 1'
#
loop_
_entity.id
_entity.type
_entity.pdbx_description
1 polymer ?
#
loop_
_entity_poly.entity_id
_entity_poly.type
_entity_poly.pdbx_seq_one_letter_code
_entity_poly.pdbx_strand_id
1 'polypeptide(L)'
;MDVSTDDTYYLLKNKYSLFGKVVLLPYGEKFGAAAPNFYHLFQEVDVANYDFIALSDQDDIWLDDKIISGIKKINQTDSAGYSSNVIAFWSNGKKRLIKKATKQRKYDYLFEGPGPGCSFILT
;
A
#
# COMPACT_ATOMS: atom_id res chain seq x y z
N MET A 1 -14.54 6.56 -1.73
CA MET A 1 -14.49 5.96 -0.38
C MET A 1 -15.55 4.88 -0.26
N ASP A 2 -15.15 3.64 0.09
CA ASP A 2 -15.97 2.41 0.05
C ASP A 2 -16.92 2.25 1.25
N VAL A 3 -17.79 3.25 1.43
CA VAL A 3 -18.98 3.19 2.30
C VAL A 3 -18.74 2.64 3.71
N SER A 4 -17.64 3.04 4.36
CA SER A 4 -17.42 2.75 5.79
C SER A 4 -18.63 3.18 6.62
N THR A 5 -19.07 2.30 7.53
CA THR A 5 -20.27 2.51 8.38
C THR A 5 -19.95 3.08 9.75
N ASP A 6 -18.67 3.22 10.08
CA ASP A 6 -18.18 3.87 11.28
C ASP A 6 -17.74 5.32 10.98
N ASP A 7 -17.09 5.97 11.95
CA ASP A 7 -16.67 7.36 11.83
C ASP A 7 -15.44 7.57 10.92
N THR A 8 -14.94 6.54 10.23
CA THR A 8 -13.71 6.61 9.41
C THR A 8 -13.71 7.81 8.46
N TYR A 9 -14.79 8.01 7.71
CA TYR A 9 -14.88 9.14 6.76
C TYR A 9 -14.77 10.50 7.47
N TYR A 10 -15.50 10.69 8.57
CA TYR A 10 -15.51 11.95 9.31
C TYR A 10 -14.17 12.22 9.98
N LEU A 11 -13.53 11.20 10.55
CA LEU A 11 -12.20 11.31 11.13
C LEU A 11 -11.16 11.75 10.09
N LEU A 12 -11.16 11.11 8.92
CA LEU A 12 -10.25 11.47 7.83
C LEU A 12 -10.52 12.88 7.32
N LYS A 13 -11.78 13.23 7.07
CA LYS A 13 -12.18 14.56 6.61
C LYS A 13 -11.77 15.65 7.60
N ASN A 14 -12.06 15.47 8.88
CA ASN A 14 -11.74 16.47 9.90
C ASN A 14 -10.23 16.64 10.07
N LYS A 15 -9.47 15.52 10.05
CA LYS A 15 -8.03 15.56 10.24
C LYS A 15 -7.25 16.08 9.03
N TYR A 16 -7.71 15.76 7.81
CA TYR A 16 -6.92 15.99 6.59
C TYR A 16 -7.56 16.96 5.59
N SER A 17 -8.73 17.56 5.87
CA SER A 17 -9.37 18.53 4.96
C SER A 17 -8.50 19.70 4.53
N LEU A 18 -7.53 20.11 5.37
CA LEU A 18 -6.59 21.19 5.09
C LEU A 18 -5.17 20.68 4.78
N PHE A 19 -4.96 19.36 4.75
CA PHE A 19 -3.65 18.78 4.53
C PHE A 19 -3.45 18.49 3.04
N GLY A 20 -2.86 19.45 2.31
CA GLY A 20 -2.71 19.39 0.85
C GLY A 20 -1.90 18.21 0.27
N LYS A 21 -1.38 17.31 1.12
CA LYS A 21 -0.73 16.06 0.72
C LYS A 21 -1.63 14.83 0.79
N VAL A 22 -2.85 14.98 1.31
CA VAL A 22 -3.85 13.91 1.41
C VAL A 22 -5.10 14.36 0.67
N VAL A 23 -5.46 13.60 -0.37
CA VAL A 23 -6.67 13.83 -1.15
C VAL A 23 -7.67 12.75 -0.78
N LEU A 24 -8.86 13.18 -0.34
CA LEU A 24 -9.97 12.27 -0.07
C LEU A 24 -10.87 12.22 -1.31
N LEU A 25 -11.02 11.02 -1.87
CA LEU A 25 -11.96 10.79 -2.97
C LEU A 25 -13.42 10.90 -2.49
N PRO A 26 -14.37 11.18 -3.39
CA PRO A 26 -15.80 11.22 -3.06
C PRO A 26 -16.28 9.98 -2.31
N TYR A 27 -17.23 10.17 -1.39
CA TYR A 27 -17.85 9.10 -0.62
C TYR A 27 -19.16 8.65 -1.27
N GLY A 28 -19.48 7.36 -1.17
CA GLY A 28 -20.81 6.83 -1.51
C GLY A 28 -20.81 5.67 -2.50
N GLU A 29 -19.72 5.45 -3.22
CA GLU A 29 -19.57 4.29 -4.09
C GLU A 29 -19.11 3.07 -3.31
N LYS A 30 -19.76 1.92 -3.56
CA LYS A 30 -19.42 0.64 -2.96
C LYS A 30 -18.68 -0.23 -3.97
N PHE A 31 -17.45 -0.59 -3.63
CA PHE A 31 -16.60 -1.50 -4.40
C PHE A 31 -16.54 -2.89 -3.75
N GLY A 32 -16.64 -2.95 -2.42
CA GLY A 32 -16.90 -4.18 -1.66
C GLY A 32 -15.72 -5.15 -1.52
N ALA A 33 -14.54 -4.82 -2.04
CA ALA A 33 -13.31 -5.59 -1.86
C ALA A 33 -12.06 -4.72 -2.07
N ALA A 34 -10.92 -5.16 -1.51
CA ALA A 34 -9.66 -4.43 -1.58
C ALA A 34 -9.18 -4.18 -3.01
N ALA A 35 -9.21 -5.18 -3.89
CA ALA A 35 -8.72 -5.03 -5.26
C ALA A 35 -9.49 -3.96 -6.06
N PRO A 36 -10.84 -3.99 -6.14
CA PRO A 36 -11.64 -2.90 -6.71
C PRO A 36 -11.33 -1.52 -6.13
N ASN A 37 -11.09 -1.40 -4.82
CA ASN A 37 -10.71 -0.14 -4.20
C ASN A 37 -9.37 0.40 -4.71
N PHE A 38 -8.34 -0.45 -4.82
CA PHE A 38 -7.07 -0.03 -5.41
C PHE A 38 -7.20 0.32 -6.89
N TYR A 39 -7.99 -0.43 -7.67
CA TYR A 39 -8.24 -0.08 -9.07
C TYR A 39 -8.89 1.30 -9.21
N HIS A 40 -9.88 1.60 -8.38
CA HIS A 40 -10.49 2.94 -8.36
C HIS A 40 -9.45 4.03 -8.01
N LEU A 41 -8.59 3.81 -7.02
CA LEU A 41 -7.50 4.75 -6.70
C LEU A 41 -6.57 5.01 -7.90
N PHE A 42 -6.20 3.96 -8.64
CA PHE A 42 -5.37 4.10 -9.84
C PHE A 42 -6.08 4.82 -10.99
N GLN A 43 -7.41 4.79 -11.05
CA GLN A 43 -8.18 5.52 -12.07
C GLN A 43 -8.34 7.01 -11.74
N GLU A 44 -8.32 7.37 -10.46
CA GLU A 44 -8.52 8.74 -9.98
C GLU A 44 -7.21 9.55 -9.88
N VAL A 45 -6.06 8.88 -9.94
CA VAL A 45 -4.73 9.51 -9.85
C VAL A 45 -4.06 9.48 -11.21
N ASP A 46 -3.58 10.63 -11.67
CA ASP A 46 -2.66 10.70 -12.81
C ASP A 46 -1.27 10.24 -12.36
N VAL A 47 -1.08 8.92 -12.39
CA VAL A 47 0.16 8.25 -11.96
C VAL A 47 1.39 8.65 -12.77
N ALA A 48 1.22 9.19 -13.99
CA ALA A 48 2.33 9.60 -14.83
C ALA A 48 3.12 10.80 -14.25
N ASN A 49 2.52 11.54 -13.31
CA ASN A 49 3.17 12.67 -12.64
C ASN A 49 3.99 12.26 -11.40
N TYR A 50 4.15 10.96 -11.13
CA TYR A 50 4.86 10.47 -9.96
C TYR A 50 5.96 9.49 -10.35
N ASP A 51 7.13 9.64 -9.73
CA ASP A 51 8.25 8.71 -9.95
C ASP A 51 8.03 7.35 -9.27
N PHE A 52 7.28 7.33 -8.16
CA PHE A 52 7.04 6.12 -7.38
C PHE A 52 5.63 6.08 -6.84
N ILE A 53 5.06 4.87 -6.79
CA ILE A 53 3.73 4.60 -6.24
C ILE A 53 3.85 3.55 -5.14
N ALA A 54 3.30 3.83 -3.96
CA ALA A 54 3.28 2.89 -2.84
C ALA A 54 1.84 2.61 -2.39
N LEU A 55 1.53 1.35 -2.09
CA LEU A 55 0.20 0.92 -1.67
C LEU A 55 0.18 0.64 -0.17
N SER A 56 -0.88 1.07 0.52
CA SER A 56 -1.10 0.77 1.93
C SER A 56 -2.51 0.26 2.16
N ASP A 57 -2.65 -0.77 2.97
CA ASP A 57 -3.92 -1.06 3.62
C ASP A 57 -4.11 -0.12 4.83
N GLN A 58 -5.36 0.12 5.21
CA GLN A 58 -5.73 1.11 6.24
C GLN A 58 -5.39 0.69 7.68
N ASP A 59 -5.17 -0.60 7.90
CA ASP A 59 -4.87 -1.22 9.18
C ASP A 59 -3.37 -1.53 9.37
N ASP A 60 -2.53 -1.19 8.39
CA ASP A 60 -1.10 -1.38 8.46
C ASP A 60 -0.34 -0.18 9.01
N ILE A 61 0.80 -0.45 9.65
CA ILE A 61 1.73 0.55 10.16
C ILE A 61 3.06 0.39 9.44
N TRP A 62 3.54 1.45 8.82
CA TRP A 62 4.83 1.45 8.13
C TRP A 62 5.97 1.81 9.08
N LEU A 63 7.14 1.22 8.85
CA LEU A 63 8.38 1.68 9.44
C LEU A 63 8.79 3.01 8.78
N ASP A 64 9.42 3.89 9.55
CA ASP A 64 9.79 5.25 9.10
C ASP A 64 10.65 5.26 7.83
N ASP A 65 11.47 4.23 7.63
CA ASP A 65 12.40 4.11 6.51
C ASP A 65 11.86 3.28 5.34
N LYS A 66 10.63 2.75 5.41
CA LYS A 66 10.09 1.80 4.45
C LYS A 66 10.24 2.25 3.00
N ILE A 67 9.72 3.45 2.70
CA ILE A 67 9.64 3.97 1.32
C ILE A 67 11.04 4.23 0.77
N ILE A 68 11.88 4.91 1.55
CA ILE A 68 13.25 5.23 1.10
C ILE A 68 14.10 3.96 0.94
N SER A 69 13.93 2.96 1.79
CA SER A 69 14.62 1.67 1.69
C SER A 69 14.20 0.89 0.45
N GLY A 70 12.90 0.91 0.10
CA GLY A 70 12.41 0.28 -1.13
C GLY A 70 12.87 0.98 -2.41
N ILE A 71 12.80 2.31 -2.46
CA ILE A 71 13.31 3.11 -3.60
C ILE A 71 14.81 2.86 -3.83
N LYS A 72 15.61 2.86 -2.76
CA LYS A 72 17.04 2.52 -2.85
C LYS A 72 17.23 1.14 -3.47
N LYS A 73 16.40 0.16 -3.12
CA LYS A 73 16.53 -1.19 -3.66
C LYS A 73 16.16 -1.27 -5.14
N ILE A 74 15.06 -0.63 -5.53
CA ILE A 74 14.63 -0.47 -6.92
C ILE A 74 15.77 0.07 -7.78
N ASN A 75 16.34 1.21 -7.38
CA ASN A 75 17.41 1.86 -8.14
C ASN A 75 18.70 1.03 -8.20
N GLN A 76 19.03 0.30 -7.14
CA GLN A 76 20.21 -0.58 -7.11
C GLN A 76 20.09 -1.80 -8.02
N THR A 77 18.87 -2.28 -8.27
CA THR A 77 18.62 -3.51 -9.02
C THR A 77 17.95 -3.27 -10.37
N ASP A 78 17.73 -2.02 -10.75
CA ASP A 78 17.04 -1.61 -11.98
C ASP A 78 15.69 -2.36 -12.14
N SER A 79 14.92 -2.41 -11.06
CA SER A 79 13.69 -3.20 -10.98
C SER A 79 12.45 -2.32 -11.07
N ALA A 80 11.42 -2.76 -11.79
CA ALA A 80 10.16 -2.02 -11.93
C ALA A 80 9.30 -2.00 -10.64
N GLY A 81 9.71 -2.70 -9.60
CA GLY A 81 8.99 -2.69 -8.33
C GLY A 81 9.72 -3.41 -7.20
N TYR A 82 9.20 -3.22 -6.00
CA TYR A 82 9.73 -3.73 -4.74
C TYR A 82 8.61 -4.21 -3.83
N SER A 83 8.90 -5.26 -3.07
CA SER A 83 8.07 -5.81 -1.99
C SER A 83 8.99 -6.34 -0.89
N SER A 84 8.50 -6.43 0.34
CA SER A 84 9.31 -6.79 1.49
C SER A 84 8.69 -7.87 2.38
N ASN A 85 9.49 -8.33 3.35
CA ASN A 85 8.93 -9.01 4.52
C ASN A 85 7.97 -8.08 5.25
N VAL A 86 7.04 -8.66 6.00
CA VAL A 86 6.15 -7.90 6.90
C VAL A 86 6.23 -8.47 8.32
N ILE A 87 5.91 -7.63 9.30
CA ILE A 87 5.73 -8.08 10.69
C ILE A 87 4.24 -8.07 10.95
N ALA A 88 3.65 -9.26 11.05
CA ALA A 88 2.29 -9.38 11.55
C ALA A 88 2.26 -9.02 13.04
N PHE A 89 1.29 -8.22 13.44
CA PHE A 89 1.08 -7.82 14.83
C PHE A 89 -0.37 -8.13 15.24
N TRP A 90 -0.58 -8.31 16.54
CA TRP A 90 -1.89 -8.58 17.14
C TRP A 90 -2.14 -7.63 18.30
N SER A 91 -3.42 -7.46 18.67
CA SER A 91 -3.86 -6.57 19.75
C SER A 91 -3.25 -6.89 21.12
N ASN A 92 -2.86 -8.15 21.34
CA ASN A 92 -2.16 -8.59 22.56
C ASN A 92 -0.64 -8.27 22.56
N GLY A 93 -0.15 -7.50 21.58
CA GLY A 93 1.26 -7.12 21.46
C GLY A 93 2.16 -8.18 20.82
N LYS A 94 1.63 -9.37 20.47
CA LYS A 94 2.40 -10.39 19.74
C LYS A 94 2.86 -9.83 18.39
N LYS A 95 4.06 -10.21 17.98
CA LYS A 95 4.61 -9.91 16.64
C LYS A 95 5.21 -11.17 16.01
N ARG A 96 5.10 -11.30 14.69
CA ARG A 96 5.70 -12.39 13.93
C ARG A 96 6.20 -11.89 12.58
N LEU A 97 7.48 -12.10 12.30
CA LEU A 97 8.04 -11.88 10.98
C LEU A 97 7.45 -12.88 9.99
N ILE A 98 6.86 -12.38 8.90
CA ILE A 98 6.47 -13.15 7.74
C ILE A 98 7.53 -12.89 6.67
N LYS A 99 8.37 -13.90 6.43
CA LYS A 99 9.45 -13.83 5.45
C LYS A 99 8.90 -14.09 4.04
N LYS A 100 8.98 -13.08 3.18
CA LYS A 100 8.61 -13.08 1.76
C LYS A 100 9.78 -12.74 0.83
N ALA A 101 10.79 -12.04 1.33
CA ALA A 101 12.02 -11.73 0.62
C ALA A 101 12.95 -12.97 0.56
N THR A 102 12.48 -14.01 -0.12
CA THR A 102 13.29 -15.16 -0.54
C THR A 102 13.91 -14.86 -1.90
N LYS A 103 14.87 -15.69 -2.33
CA LYS A 103 15.46 -15.55 -3.66
C LYS A 103 14.41 -15.86 -4.72
N GLN A 104 14.07 -14.86 -5.54
CA GLN A 104 13.14 -15.01 -6.65
C GLN A 104 13.63 -16.10 -7.63
N ARG A 105 12.70 -16.95 -8.05
CA ARG A 105 12.89 -17.99 -9.06
C ARG A 105 12.23 -17.57 -10.37
N LYS A 106 12.62 -18.26 -11.44
CA LYS A 106 12.24 -17.95 -12.82
C LYS A 106 10.73 -17.77 -13.03
N TYR A 107 9.89 -18.49 -12.30
CA TYR A 107 8.44 -18.50 -12.51
C TYR A 107 7.64 -17.93 -11.34
N ASP A 108 8.29 -17.34 -10.33
CA ASP A 108 7.56 -16.82 -9.15
C ASP A 108 6.54 -15.76 -9.58
N TYR A 109 6.87 -14.92 -10.57
CA TYR A 109 5.95 -13.90 -11.07
C TYR A 109 4.62 -14.44 -11.65
N LEU A 110 4.55 -15.73 -12.00
CA LEU A 110 3.33 -16.39 -12.50
C LEU A 110 2.53 -17.07 -11.39
N PHE A 111 3.21 -17.55 -10.34
CA PHE A 111 2.62 -18.48 -9.38
C PHE A 111 2.60 -17.96 -7.94
N GLU A 112 3.36 -16.91 -7.63
CA GLU A 112 3.42 -16.28 -6.31
C GLU A 112 3.39 -14.76 -6.40
N GLY A 113 2.58 -14.14 -5.54
CA GLY A 113 2.69 -12.71 -5.28
C GLY A 113 3.99 -12.41 -4.50
N PRO A 114 4.66 -11.27 -4.79
CA PRO A 114 5.94 -10.92 -4.16
C PRO A 114 5.81 -10.55 -2.67
N GLY A 115 4.60 -10.51 -2.12
CA GLY A 115 4.30 -10.22 -0.72
C GLY A 115 2.90 -9.63 -0.56
N PRO A 116 2.53 -9.19 0.65
CA PRO A 116 1.32 -8.40 0.87
C PRO A 116 1.39 -7.08 0.09
N GLY A 117 0.26 -6.67 -0.51
CA GLY A 117 0.16 -5.49 -1.35
C GLY A 117 0.58 -4.21 -0.64
N CYS A 118 0.33 -4.13 0.67
CA CYS A 118 0.75 -3.01 1.51
C CYS A 118 2.26 -2.77 1.52
N SER A 119 3.10 -3.70 1.05
CA SER A 119 4.56 -3.55 0.97
C SER A 119 5.06 -3.08 -0.40
N PHE A 120 4.17 -2.91 -1.38
CA PHE A 120 4.55 -2.67 -2.76
C PHE A 120 4.97 -1.22 -2.98
N ILE A 121 6.07 -1.05 -3.72
CA ILE A 121 6.51 0.21 -4.31
C ILE A 121 6.78 -0.06 -5.79
N LEU A 122 6.20 0.75 -6.67
CA LEU A 122 6.27 0.64 -8.12
C LEU A 122 6.95 1.90 -8.70
N THR A 123 7.59 1.77 -9.84
CA THR A 123 8.23 2.86 -10.61
C THR A 123 7.89 2.77 -12.09
#